data_AF-A0A6G0XCS1-F1
#
_entry.id   AF-A0A6G0XCS1-F1
#
_cell.length_a   1.000
_cell.length_b   1.000
_cell.length_c   1.000
_cell.angle_alpha   90.00
_cell.angle_beta   90.00
_cell.angle_gamma   90.00
#
_symmetry.space_group_name_H-M   'P 1'
#
loop_
_entity.id
_entity.type
_entity.pdbx_description
1 polymer ?
#
loop_
_entity_poly.entity_id
_entity_poly.type
_entity_poly.pdbx_seq_one_letter_code
_entity_poly.pdbx_strand_id
1 'polypeptide(L)'
;MEIELFVPLRQLEPALSSRCRLGYIVPLQCALVRPGFLPLDLYTPDKTALTFQRPLHVAIEPSVWTLAQTWMYYVWTQVFVPHAMEHLPTPTTVLIVPLKADDSNEIDVALMHACLEGDRPLLGETLDVGTIVVHSSTFYRIEQPTARETATSSTTRQPLVDDSGNVVPNSTMVVAKQAQSKPKILDAPKTKPKRIKKRKYVQLVAAACTVHPLSRLWEECRWVPTMLYTLGVRQKAASLHAKLKWPHETLLAALIPTNNHRLAFLGDAVLKIVVSLSLVRNRPFDDSIRHTRHRLLLNATLATSAQDAVNLADHIDLMGFRSWPYVAAPEATQPGSPPRAKLVATTVEALAAAAFLCRGMDGAIYLAHRLGVVESFDPLDNRIGPPATSSPDELASVPHTFADSTWAALLSKVLTDTVVTDDEQAADTLEWARFLGDAVGYFAIASLLYAKEAPLLRPSHMTWIRNQLPRATLGELIAKTATKPPSQWLGQCWDTMLGIVCLDGGVQAAVLCYIVLTKDAIEKLLLQMPDDGDATVQ
;
A
#
# COMPACT_ATOMS: atom_id res chain seq x y z
N MET A 1 34.97 6.87 -6.29
CA MET A 1 33.87 5.90 -6.18
C MET A 1 32.78 6.31 -7.16
N GLU A 2 32.28 5.39 -7.98
CA GLU A 2 31.21 5.72 -8.92
C GLU A 2 29.83 5.64 -8.25
N ILE A 3 29.01 6.65 -8.47
CA ILE A 3 27.65 6.76 -7.92
C ILE A 3 26.63 7.16 -8.99
N GLU A 4 25.36 6.96 -8.66
CA GLU A 4 24.23 7.62 -9.30
C GLU A 4 23.72 8.75 -8.39
N LEU A 5 23.61 9.96 -8.95
CA LEU A 5 23.03 11.13 -8.30
C LEU A 5 21.61 11.37 -8.82
N PHE A 6 20.64 11.35 -7.92
CA PHE A 6 19.24 11.67 -8.20
C PHE A 6 18.93 13.08 -7.71
N VAL A 7 18.44 13.91 -8.63
CA VAL A 7 18.08 15.31 -8.35
C VAL A 7 16.56 15.45 -8.38
N PRO A 8 15.92 15.90 -7.28
CA PRO A 8 14.50 16.15 -7.27
C PRO A 8 14.16 17.38 -8.12
N LEU A 9 13.24 17.20 -9.06
CA LEU A 9 12.54 18.25 -9.78
C LEU A 9 11.33 18.68 -8.95
N ARG A 10 11.31 19.95 -8.56
CA ARG A 10 10.10 20.59 -8.06
C ARG A 10 9.42 21.36 -9.18
N GLN A 11 8.16 21.07 -9.44
CA GLN A 11 7.26 22.02 -10.08
C GLN A 11 6.85 23.07 -9.03
N LEU A 12 7.77 23.95 -8.64
CA LEU A 12 7.47 25.08 -7.77
C LEU A 12 7.20 26.32 -8.61
N GLU A 13 6.35 27.21 -8.10
CA GLU A 13 6.23 28.57 -8.62
C GLU A 13 7.60 29.26 -8.66
N PRO A 14 7.89 30.09 -9.69
CA PRO A 14 9.20 30.71 -9.92
C PRO A 14 9.78 31.49 -8.74
N ALA A 15 8.96 31.91 -7.77
CA ALA A 15 9.36 32.70 -6.61
C ALA A 15 10.14 31.91 -5.53
N LEU A 16 10.17 30.57 -5.60
CA LEU A 16 10.90 29.71 -4.64
C LEU A 16 12.12 29.01 -5.27
N SER A 17 12.46 29.34 -6.52
CA SER A 17 13.45 28.65 -7.36
C SER A 17 14.91 28.82 -6.92
N SER A 18 15.21 29.76 -6.01
CA SER A 18 16.57 30.11 -5.57
C SER A 18 17.08 29.34 -4.34
N ARG A 19 16.36 28.30 -3.89
CA ARG A 19 16.73 27.55 -2.68
C ARG A 19 17.61 26.34 -3.00
N CYS A 20 18.68 26.16 -2.20
CA CYS A 20 19.48 24.93 -2.16
C CYS A 20 18.56 23.70 -2.16
N ARG A 21 18.97 22.63 -2.87
CA ARG A 21 18.19 21.39 -3.03
C ARG A 21 18.92 20.22 -2.39
N LEU A 22 18.21 19.19 -1.96
CA LEU A 22 18.81 17.91 -1.57
C LEU A 22 18.97 16.96 -2.76
N GLY A 23 20.15 16.37 -2.91
CA GLY A 23 20.43 15.27 -3.84
C GLY A 23 20.51 13.93 -3.11
N TYR A 24 20.30 12.84 -3.85
CA TYR A 24 20.38 11.47 -3.33
C TYR A 24 21.48 10.73 -4.07
N ILE A 25 22.45 10.19 -3.35
CA ILE A 25 23.58 9.46 -3.93
C ILE A 25 23.50 7.98 -3.58
N VAL A 26 23.67 7.15 -4.60
CA VAL A 26 23.60 5.69 -4.51
C VAL A 26 24.85 5.08 -5.15
N PRO A 27 25.60 4.18 -4.46
CA PRO A 27 26.72 3.47 -5.06
C PRO A 27 26.26 2.59 -6.23
N LEU A 28 26.97 2.65 -7.36
CA LEU A 28 26.68 1.85 -8.55
C LEU A 28 26.73 0.33 -8.29
N GLN A 29 27.46 -0.07 -7.25
CA GLN A 29 27.63 -1.46 -6.80
C GLN A 29 26.39 -2.00 -6.07
N CYS A 30 25.47 -1.12 -5.66
CA CYS A 30 24.26 -1.50 -4.95
C CYS A 30 23.22 -2.07 -5.95
N ALA A 31 23.31 -3.38 -6.20
CA ALA A 31 22.45 -4.12 -7.15
C ALA A 31 20.95 -4.00 -6.85
N LEU A 32 20.57 -3.65 -5.62
CA LEU A 32 19.17 -3.51 -5.16
C LEU A 32 18.41 -2.33 -5.79
N VAL A 33 19.08 -1.46 -6.56
CA VAL A 33 18.53 -0.17 -7.02
C VAL A 33 18.28 -0.12 -8.54
N ARG A 34 18.52 -1.23 -9.26
CA ARG A 34 18.58 -1.23 -10.74
C ARG A 34 17.29 -1.39 -11.56
N PRO A 35 16.05 -1.48 -11.03
CA PRO A 35 14.89 -1.02 -11.80
C PRO A 35 14.65 0.44 -11.40
N GLY A 36 14.91 1.36 -12.33
CA GLY A 36 15.18 2.77 -12.08
C GLY A 36 14.29 3.43 -11.02
N PHE A 37 14.85 4.40 -10.28
CA PHE A 37 14.04 5.31 -9.46
C PHE A 37 12.97 5.96 -10.34
N LEU A 38 11.79 5.36 -10.36
CA LEU A 38 10.64 5.97 -10.95
C LEU A 38 10.30 7.23 -10.18
N PRO A 39 9.63 8.21 -10.83
CA PRO A 39 9.13 9.40 -10.15
C PRO A 39 8.46 9.03 -8.82
N LEU A 40 8.84 9.74 -7.76
CA LEU A 40 8.40 9.49 -6.39
C LEU A 40 7.32 10.52 -6.08
N ASP A 41 6.07 10.21 -6.42
CA ASP A 41 4.95 11.11 -6.16
C ASP A 41 4.75 11.31 -4.66
N LEU A 42 5.42 12.31 -4.10
CA LEU A 42 5.22 12.77 -2.73
C LEU A 42 4.10 13.82 -2.74
N TYR A 43 3.09 13.61 -1.91
CA TYR A 43 2.03 14.60 -1.72
C TYR A 43 2.43 15.57 -0.62
N THR A 44 3.05 16.68 -1.01
CA THR A 44 3.35 17.77 -0.08
C THR A 44 2.05 18.50 0.33
N PRO A 45 2.05 19.24 1.46
CA PRO A 45 0.89 20.05 1.90
C PRO A 45 0.42 21.09 0.87
N ASP A 46 1.31 21.54 -0.01
CA ASP A 46 1.08 22.43 -1.15
C ASP A 46 0.69 21.68 -2.44
N LYS A 47 0.48 20.35 -2.37
CA LYS A 47 0.12 19.45 -3.49
C LYS A 47 1.17 19.39 -4.61
N THR A 48 2.42 19.72 -4.34
CA THR A 48 3.53 19.55 -5.29
C THR A 48 4.01 18.09 -5.28
N ALA A 49 4.00 17.44 -6.45
CA ALA A 49 4.63 16.14 -6.65
C ALA A 49 6.15 16.31 -6.82
N LEU A 50 6.95 15.46 -6.17
CA LEU A 50 8.40 15.42 -6.33
C LEU A 50 8.79 14.43 -7.43
N THR A 51 9.13 14.92 -8.61
CA THR A 51 9.68 14.06 -9.67
C THR A 51 11.19 14.02 -9.55
N PHE A 52 11.86 12.98 -10.06
CA PHE A 52 13.32 12.90 -10.07
C PHE A 52 13.81 13.01 -11.51
N GLN A 53 14.90 13.76 -11.71
CA GLN A 53 15.62 13.73 -12.98
C GLN A 53 16.19 12.33 -13.21
N ARG A 54 16.49 12.01 -14.47
CA ARG A 54 17.28 10.83 -14.82
C ARG A 54 18.58 10.85 -13.99
N PRO A 55 19.01 9.71 -13.41
CA PRO A 55 20.23 9.68 -12.61
C PRO A 55 21.42 10.18 -13.40
N LEU A 56 22.22 11.03 -12.76
CA LEU A 56 23.52 11.46 -13.26
C LEU A 56 24.58 10.50 -12.75
N HIS A 57 25.41 9.97 -13.65
CA HIS A 57 26.55 9.15 -13.27
C HIS A 57 27.71 10.06 -12.89
N VAL A 58 28.12 10.01 -11.63
CA VAL A 58 29.12 10.91 -11.06
C VAL A 58 30.19 10.10 -10.34
N ALA A 59 31.46 10.47 -10.53
CA ALA A 59 32.54 9.98 -9.71
C ALA A 59 32.71 10.93 -8.51
N ILE A 60 32.63 10.39 -7.30
CA ILE A 60 32.91 11.17 -6.08
C ILE A 60 34.17 10.64 -5.39
N GLU A 61 34.90 11.56 -4.77
CA GLU A 61 36.05 11.20 -3.94
C GLU A 61 35.60 10.43 -2.69
N PRO A 62 36.38 9.45 -2.20
CA PRO A 62 36.06 8.73 -0.98
C PRO A 62 35.88 9.64 0.25
N SER A 63 36.65 10.73 0.33
CA SER A 63 36.54 11.77 1.36
C SER A 63 35.15 12.41 1.40
N VAL A 64 34.60 12.74 0.23
CA VAL A 64 33.25 13.34 0.08
C VAL A 64 32.17 12.34 0.50
N TRP A 65 32.35 11.05 0.21
CA TRP A 65 31.43 10.01 0.66
C TRP A 65 31.39 9.90 2.19
N THR A 66 32.56 9.84 2.84
CA THR A 66 32.64 9.81 4.30
C THR A 66 32.03 11.08 4.91
N LEU A 67 32.30 12.25 4.33
CA LEU A 67 31.70 13.51 4.74
C LEU A 67 30.17 13.48 4.62
N ALA A 68 29.62 12.94 3.53
CA ALA A 68 28.19 12.80 3.33
C ALA A 68 27.54 11.88 4.38
N GLN A 69 28.21 10.79 4.77
CA GLN A 69 27.73 9.91 5.84
C GLN A 69 27.64 10.65 7.18
N THR A 70 28.70 11.37 7.56
CA THR A 70 28.73 12.18 8.79
C THR A 70 27.70 13.30 8.75
N TRP A 71 27.56 13.97 7.61
CA TRP A 71 26.58 15.04 7.42
C TRP A 71 25.13 14.53 7.50
N MET A 72 24.82 13.36 6.92
CA MET A 72 23.49 12.76 7.02
C MET A 72 23.13 12.45 8.48
N TYR A 73 24.08 11.91 9.24
CA TYR A 73 23.91 11.69 10.69
C TYR A 73 23.66 12.99 11.44
N TYR A 74 24.42 14.03 11.12
CA TYR A 74 24.20 15.37 11.65
C TYR A 74 22.78 15.88 11.33
N VAL A 75 22.35 15.85 10.06
CA VAL A 75 21.01 16.31 9.66
C VAL A 75 19.93 15.61 10.46
N TRP A 76 20.04 14.29 10.60
CA TRP A 76 19.05 13.54 11.34
C TRP A 76 18.96 13.97 12.81
N THR A 77 20.10 14.22 13.48
CA THR A 77 20.15 14.60 14.90
C THR A 77 19.71 16.04 15.15
N GLN A 78 19.95 16.93 14.18
CA GLN A 78 19.53 18.33 14.31
C GLN A 78 18.04 18.52 13.99
N VAL A 79 17.52 17.86 12.95
CA VAL A 79 16.17 18.12 12.40
C VAL A 79 15.08 17.32 13.11
N PHE A 80 15.39 16.13 13.62
CA PHE A 80 14.42 15.25 14.27
C PHE A 80 14.64 15.17 15.79
N VAL A 81 13.57 14.86 16.52
CA VAL A 81 13.66 14.67 17.97
C VAL A 81 14.49 13.41 18.31
N PRO A 82 15.34 13.42 19.37
CA PRO A 82 16.30 12.34 19.64
C PRO A 82 15.72 10.93 19.75
N HIS A 83 14.50 10.77 20.26
CA HIS A 83 13.87 9.44 20.41
C HIS A 83 13.45 8.83 19.06
N ALA A 84 13.49 9.60 17.97
CA ALA A 84 13.22 9.09 16.63
C ALA A 84 14.43 8.38 15.99
N MET A 85 15.56 8.32 16.72
CA MET A 85 16.91 8.06 16.17
C MET A 85 17.61 6.85 16.79
N GLU A 86 16.94 6.12 17.71
CA GLU A 86 17.53 5.01 18.50
C GLU A 86 18.05 3.82 17.67
N HIS A 87 17.75 3.78 16.36
CA HIS A 87 18.08 2.67 15.48
C HIS A 87 18.67 3.09 14.13
N LEU A 88 19.45 4.17 14.09
CA LEU A 88 20.12 4.55 12.84
C LEU A 88 21.17 3.51 12.49
N PRO A 89 21.00 2.80 11.37
CA PRO A 89 21.96 1.80 11.02
C PRO A 89 23.14 2.45 10.28
N THR A 90 24.32 1.90 10.54
CA THR A 90 25.58 2.16 9.85
C THR A 90 25.98 0.86 9.15
N PRO A 91 26.47 0.87 7.90
CA PRO A 91 26.58 1.97 6.93
C PRO A 91 25.39 2.05 5.97
N THR A 92 25.14 3.26 5.44
CA THR A 92 23.99 3.53 4.58
C THR A 92 24.30 3.42 3.08
N THR A 93 23.49 2.70 2.30
CA THR A 93 23.58 2.55 0.84
C THR A 93 22.98 3.70 0.05
N VAL A 94 22.14 4.52 0.67
CA VAL A 94 21.59 5.75 0.07
C VAL A 94 21.92 6.91 0.99
N LEU A 95 22.72 7.85 0.51
CA LEU A 95 23.03 9.08 1.25
C LEU A 95 22.28 10.26 0.64
N ILE A 96 22.07 11.26 1.48
CA ILE A 96 21.46 12.52 1.07
C ILE A 96 22.51 13.58 1.25
N VAL A 97 22.63 14.46 0.26
CA VAL A 97 23.65 15.51 0.21
C VAL A 97 23.01 16.83 -0.18
N PRO A 98 23.54 17.97 0.29
CA PRO A 98 23.13 19.25 -0.24
C PRO A 98 23.71 19.43 -1.65
N LEU A 99 22.93 20.04 -2.54
CA LEU A 99 23.37 20.51 -3.85
C LEU A 99 23.53 22.02 -3.84
N LYS A 100 24.49 22.51 -4.62
CA LYS A 100 24.70 23.94 -4.82
C LYS A 100 23.43 24.59 -5.37
N ALA A 101 23.26 25.88 -5.06
CA ALA A 101 22.08 26.63 -5.47
C ALA A 101 22.15 27.11 -6.93
N ASP A 102 23.32 27.01 -7.57
CA ASP A 102 23.43 27.12 -9.02
C ASP A 102 22.87 25.83 -9.65
N ASP A 103 22.18 25.90 -10.79
CA ASP A 103 21.59 24.73 -11.46
C ASP A 103 22.66 23.72 -11.99
N SER A 104 23.86 23.73 -11.43
CA SER A 104 25.00 22.83 -11.72
C SER A 104 24.76 21.40 -11.27
N ASN A 105 23.85 21.18 -10.30
CA ASN A 105 23.65 19.90 -9.60
C ASN A 105 24.92 19.37 -8.91
N GLU A 106 25.89 20.23 -8.59
CA GLU A 106 27.09 19.84 -7.86
C GLU A 106 26.81 19.67 -6.36
N ILE A 107 27.53 18.75 -5.72
CA ILE A 107 27.44 18.54 -4.27
C ILE A 107 28.04 19.74 -3.54
N ASP A 108 27.29 20.30 -2.58
CA ASP A 108 27.73 21.44 -1.76
C ASP A 108 28.57 20.97 -0.57
N VAL A 109 29.83 20.64 -0.85
CA VAL A 109 30.82 20.20 0.15
C VAL A 109 31.06 21.29 1.21
N ALA A 110 31.08 22.56 0.80
CA ALA A 110 31.30 23.68 1.70
C ALA A 110 30.18 23.79 2.75
N LEU A 111 28.92 23.61 2.35
CA LEU A 111 27.80 23.61 3.29
C LEU A 111 27.87 22.43 4.26
N MET A 112 28.33 21.25 3.82
CA MET A 112 28.50 20.11 4.73
C MET A 112 29.54 20.41 5.81
N HIS A 113 30.68 20.98 5.45
CA HIS A 113 31.70 21.44 6.39
C HIS A 113 31.17 22.48 7.37
N ALA A 114 30.55 23.56 6.87
CA ALA A 114 29.98 24.62 7.71
C ALA A 114 28.97 24.08 8.74
N CYS A 115 28.16 23.08 8.35
CA CYS A 115 27.23 22.41 9.26
C CYS A 115 27.95 21.66 10.39
N LEU A 116 28.99 20.89 10.04
CA LEU A 116 29.70 20.00 10.96
C LEU A 116 30.69 20.74 11.86
N GLU A 117 31.31 21.80 11.36
CA GLU A 117 32.27 22.64 12.10
C GLU A 117 31.56 23.62 13.05
N GLY A 118 30.25 23.83 12.86
CA GLY A 118 29.44 24.68 13.73
C GLY A 118 29.57 26.17 13.43
N ASP A 119 29.99 26.52 12.22
CA ASP A 119 30.02 27.90 11.74
C ASP A 119 28.61 28.49 11.73
N ARG A 120 28.32 29.32 12.72
CA ARG A 120 27.00 29.92 12.92
C ARG A 120 27.15 31.43 12.96
N PRO A 121 26.82 32.14 11.86
CA PRO A 121 26.85 33.59 11.88
C PRO A 121 25.85 34.11 12.92
N LEU A 122 26.24 35.19 13.60
CA LEU A 122 25.34 35.96 14.45
C LEU A 122 24.12 36.42 13.65
N LEU A 123 22.98 36.54 14.31
CA LEU A 123 21.77 37.04 13.68
C LEU A 123 21.99 38.47 13.18
N GLY A 124 21.77 38.70 11.88
CA GLY A 124 21.69 40.05 11.32
C GLY A 124 20.38 40.76 11.68
N GLU A 125 20.27 42.05 11.37
CA GLU A 125 19.12 42.90 11.75
C GLU A 125 17.80 42.55 11.02
N THR A 126 17.85 41.85 9.88
CA THR A 126 16.67 41.47 9.10
C THR A 126 16.45 39.96 9.12
N LEU A 127 15.26 39.53 9.57
CA LEU A 127 14.87 38.12 9.65
C LEU A 127 13.79 37.77 8.64
N ASP A 128 14.05 36.72 7.87
CA ASP A 128 13.03 36.12 7.02
C ASP A 128 12.23 35.08 7.81
N VAL A 129 10.92 35.08 7.61
CA VAL A 129 10.03 34.01 8.10
C VAL A 129 10.50 32.67 7.56
N GLY A 130 10.62 31.69 8.45
CA GLY A 130 11.12 30.35 8.12
C GLY A 130 12.60 30.14 8.42
N THR A 131 13.34 31.19 8.78
CA THR A 131 14.74 31.06 9.22
C THR A 131 14.85 30.16 10.44
N ILE A 132 15.86 29.28 10.45
CA ILE A 132 16.16 28.40 11.58
C ILE A 132 17.28 29.02 12.40
N VAL A 133 17.02 29.17 13.70
CA VAL A 133 17.94 29.75 14.67
C VAL A 133 18.19 28.80 15.82
N VAL A 134 19.34 28.93 16.46
CA VAL A 134 19.70 28.20 17.68
C VAL A 134 19.75 29.15 18.86
N HIS A 135 19.06 28.79 19.94
CA HIS A 135 19.07 29.49 21.22
C HIS A 135 19.16 28.46 22.36
N SER A 136 20.15 28.59 23.23
CA SER A 136 20.42 27.64 24.35
C SER A 136 20.38 26.17 23.89
N SER A 137 21.09 25.85 22.81
CA SER A 137 21.14 24.51 22.18
C SER A 137 19.82 23.96 21.61
N THR A 138 18.77 24.79 21.53
CA THR A 138 17.47 24.41 20.95
C THR A 138 17.23 25.09 19.62
N PHE A 139 16.66 24.35 18.66
CA PHE A 139 16.38 24.82 17.30
C PHE A 139 14.98 25.43 17.22
N TYR A 140 14.89 26.64 16.71
CA TYR A 140 13.65 27.38 16.52
C TYR A 140 13.51 27.87 15.08
N ARG A 141 12.28 27.85 14.57
CA ARG A 141 11.89 28.43 13.29
C ARG A 141 11.21 29.77 13.57
N ILE A 142 11.68 30.82 12.91
CA ILE A 142 11.08 32.15 12.99
C ILE A 142 9.74 32.14 12.26
N GLU A 143 8.68 32.56 12.95
CA GLU A 143 7.31 32.61 12.40
C GLU A 143 6.89 34.05 12.08
N GLN A 144 7.42 35.03 12.83
CA GLN A 144 7.20 36.45 12.56
C GLN A 144 8.51 37.21 12.78
N PRO A 145 8.95 38.04 11.81
CA PRO A 145 10.06 38.96 12.01
C PRO A 145 9.56 40.05 12.95
N THR A 146 10.24 40.26 14.08
CA THR A 146 10.08 41.46 14.93
C THR A 146 8.64 41.78 15.38
N ALA A 147 8.31 41.44 16.63
CA ALA A 147 7.29 42.23 17.32
C ALA A 147 7.92 43.59 17.65
N ARG A 148 7.36 44.71 17.17
CA ARG A 148 7.70 46.07 17.65
C ARG A 148 7.19 46.29 19.08
N GLU A 149 7.41 45.32 19.96
CA GLU A 149 7.26 45.46 21.39
C GLU A 149 8.66 45.60 21.95
N THR A 150 9.08 46.84 22.21
CA THR A 150 10.21 47.11 23.10
C THR A 150 9.92 46.38 24.41
N ALA A 151 10.92 45.71 25.00
CA ALA A 151 10.82 44.88 26.21
C ALA A 151 10.17 45.54 27.45
N THR A 152 9.78 46.81 27.34
CA THR A 152 9.07 47.64 28.32
C THR A 152 7.54 47.68 28.16
N SER A 153 6.93 47.12 27.10
CA SER A 153 5.50 47.37 26.79
C SER A 153 4.49 46.32 27.31
N SER A 154 4.93 45.25 28.00
CA SER A 154 4.00 44.30 28.64
C SER A 154 4.00 44.47 30.16
N THR A 155 2.84 44.75 30.73
CA THR A 155 2.57 45.12 32.13
C THR A 155 2.84 44.03 33.17
N THR A 156 3.66 43.00 32.89
CA THR A 156 3.75 41.85 33.82
C THR A 156 5.05 41.03 33.88
N ARG A 157 6.19 41.42 33.29
CA ARG A 157 7.40 40.56 33.40
C ARG A 157 8.73 41.30 33.62
N GLN A 158 9.58 40.61 34.39
CA GLN A 158 10.95 40.97 34.76
C GLN A 158 11.79 41.41 33.56
N PRO A 159 12.78 42.31 33.76
CA PRO A 159 13.70 42.72 32.70
C PRO A 159 14.41 41.51 32.09
N LEU A 160 14.60 41.54 30.77
CA LEU A 160 15.30 40.50 30.03
C LEU A 160 16.78 40.53 30.39
N VAL A 161 17.24 39.41 30.94
CA VAL A 161 18.61 39.20 31.43
C VAL A 161 19.30 38.22 30.48
N ASP A 162 20.53 38.52 30.05
CA ASP A 162 21.35 37.58 29.29
C ASP A 162 21.79 36.37 30.16
N ASP A 163 22.41 35.36 29.54
CA ASP A 163 22.94 34.17 30.25
C ASP A 163 23.99 34.53 31.33
N SER A 164 24.44 35.79 31.37
CA SER A 164 25.45 36.33 32.31
C SER A 164 24.85 37.19 33.44
N GLY A 165 23.53 37.38 33.47
CA GLY A 165 22.90 38.20 34.51
C GLY A 165 22.73 39.69 34.16
N ASN A 166 23.07 40.14 32.95
CA ASN A 166 22.97 41.55 32.54
C ASN A 166 21.67 41.88 31.81
N VAL A 167 21.07 43.02 32.13
CA VAL A 167 19.90 43.54 31.42
C VAL A 167 20.31 44.06 30.04
N VAL A 168 19.73 43.53 28.97
CA VAL A 168 20.00 43.97 27.59
C VAL A 168 18.95 45.00 27.15
N PRO A 169 19.22 46.32 27.22
CA PRO A 169 18.28 47.34 26.76
C PRO A 169 18.08 47.26 25.24
N ASN A 170 16.85 47.48 24.77
CA ASN A 170 16.47 47.54 23.35
C ASN A 170 16.69 46.27 22.51
N SER A 171 16.63 45.09 23.14
CA SER A 171 16.74 43.81 22.42
C SER A 171 15.52 43.55 21.53
N THR A 172 15.77 43.28 20.25
CA THR A 172 14.77 42.89 19.28
C THR A 172 14.22 41.50 19.60
N MET A 173 12.91 41.39 19.81
CA MET A 173 12.24 40.12 20.11
C MET A 173 11.67 39.47 18.85
N VAL A 174 11.84 38.16 18.73
CA VAL A 174 11.36 37.38 17.58
C VAL A 174 10.39 36.29 18.05
N VAL A 175 9.30 36.10 17.32
CA VAL A 175 8.34 35.04 17.61
C VAL A 175 8.76 33.80 16.85
N ALA A 176 9.05 32.75 17.61
CA ALA A 176 9.58 31.52 17.06
C ALA A 176 8.83 30.29 17.59
N LYS A 177 9.05 29.16 16.92
CA LYS A 177 8.49 27.87 17.30
C LYS A 177 9.57 26.81 17.21
N GLN A 178 9.55 25.81 18.09
CA GLN A 178 10.50 24.69 18.00
C GLN A 178 10.51 24.09 16.59
N ALA A 179 11.69 24.06 15.97
CA ALA A 179 11.89 23.66 14.58
C ALA A 179 11.94 22.14 14.40
N GLN A 180 12.47 21.43 15.40
CA GLN A 180 12.56 19.98 15.42
C GLN A 180 11.17 19.34 15.32
N SER A 181 11.09 18.25 14.56
CA SER A 181 9.82 17.56 14.35
C SER A 181 9.94 16.05 14.50
N LYS A 182 8.81 15.39 14.80
CA LYS A 182 8.73 13.94 14.68
C LYS A 182 8.66 13.59 13.18
N PRO A 183 9.40 12.57 12.71
CA PRO A 183 9.21 12.02 11.37
C PRO A 183 7.73 11.70 11.15
N LYS A 184 7.21 12.01 9.96
CA LYS A 184 5.83 11.73 9.57
C LYS A 184 5.78 11.34 8.11
N ILE A 185 4.96 10.34 7.81
CA ILE A 185 4.46 10.08 6.45
C ILE A 185 3.74 11.33 5.94
N LEU A 186 4.11 11.77 4.74
CA LEU A 186 3.44 12.81 3.98
C LEU A 186 2.40 12.21 3.02
N ASP A 187 1.56 11.30 3.51
CA ASP A 187 0.51 10.70 2.69
C ASP A 187 -0.82 11.40 2.91
N ALA A 188 -1.37 11.81 1.77
CA ALA A 188 -2.69 12.32 1.47
C ALA A 188 -3.20 13.52 2.31
N PRO A 189 -3.88 14.50 1.68
CA PRO A 189 -4.56 15.55 2.41
C PRO A 189 -5.51 14.91 3.43
N LYS A 190 -5.26 15.16 4.73
CA LYS A 190 -6.12 14.65 5.78
C LYS A 190 -7.52 15.21 5.55
N THR A 191 -8.47 14.33 5.25
CA THR A 191 -9.89 14.68 5.02
C THR A 191 -10.53 15.35 6.23
N LYS A 192 -9.95 15.20 7.43
CA LYS A 192 -10.41 15.86 8.64
C LYS A 192 -9.47 17.01 9.02
N PRO A 193 -9.97 18.26 9.12
CA PRO A 193 -9.19 19.38 9.63
C PRO A 193 -8.72 19.05 11.04
N LYS A 194 -7.40 19.01 11.24
CA LYS A 194 -6.85 18.79 12.58
C LYS A 194 -7.33 19.93 13.47
N ARG A 195 -7.95 19.59 14.60
CA ARG A 195 -8.13 20.50 15.74
C ARG A 195 -6.78 21.20 15.96
N ILE A 196 -6.72 22.51 15.74
CA ILE A 196 -5.51 23.30 15.86
C ILE A 196 -5.11 23.21 17.33
N LYS A 197 -4.16 22.32 17.66
CA LYS A 197 -3.52 22.34 18.98
C LYS A 197 -2.90 23.73 19.12
N LYS A 198 -3.23 24.48 20.18
CA LYS A 198 -2.56 25.73 20.54
C LYS A 198 -1.05 25.45 20.51
N ARG A 199 -0.37 25.91 19.46
CA ARG A 199 1.07 25.72 19.31
C ARG A 199 1.72 26.67 20.32
N LYS A 200 2.67 26.17 21.12
CA LYS A 200 3.47 27.01 22.02
C LYS A 200 4.44 27.82 21.14
N TYR A 201 4.13 29.10 20.94
CA TYR A 201 5.09 30.06 20.42
C TYR A 201 5.97 30.53 21.58
N VAL A 202 7.22 30.86 21.27
CA VAL A 202 8.20 31.39 22.22
C VAL A 202 8.73 32.70 21.66
N GLN A 203 8.90 33.71 22.53
CA GLN A 203 9.59 34.93 22.18
C GLN A 203 11.08 34.78 22.53
N LEU A 204 11.95 35.01 21.57
CA LEU A 204 13.41 34.89 21.72
C LEU A 204 14.08 36.25 21.52
N VAL A 205 15.22 36.45 22.18
CA VAL A 205 16.08 37.62 21.95
C VAL A 205 16.90 37.37 20.69
N ALA A 206 16.74 38.22 19.67
CA ALA A 206 17.43 38.07 18.39
C ALA A 206 18.96 38.02 18.55
N ALA A 207 19.53 38.89 19.41
CA ALA A 207 20.96 38.95 19.66
C ALA A 207 21.54 37.69 20.34
N ALA A 208 20.70 36.90 21.02
CA ALA A 208 21.09 35.63 21.65
C ALA A 208 20.91 34.42 20.70
N CYS A 209 20.41 34.66 19.49
CA CYS A 209 20.17 33.62 18.50
C CYS A 209 21.29 33.61 17.45
N THR A 210 21.65 32.42 16.97
CA THR A 210 22.56 32.25 15.83
C THR A 210 21.82 31.57 14.68
N VAL A 211 22.15 31.91 13.43
CA VAL A 211 21.50 31.29 12.27
C VAL A 211 22.09 29.91 12.03
N HIS A 212 21.23 28.91 11.88
CA HIS A 212 21.66 27.56 11.57
C HIS A 212 21.96 27.40 10.06
N PRO A 213 23.11 26.81 9.65
CA PRO A 213 23.44 26.64 8.23
C PRO A 213 22.39 25.86 7.42
N LEU A 214 21.76 24.85 8.04
CA LEU A 214 20.64 24.10 7.43
C LEU A 214 19.35 24.91 7.23
N SER A 215 19.28 26.19 7.61
CA SER A 215 18.04 26.98 7.49
C SER A 215 17.43 26.94 6.09
N ARG A 216 18.27 26.89 5.05
CA ARG A 216 17.82 26.83 3.64
C ARG A 216 17.27 25.47 3.22
N LEU A 217 17.72 24.40 3.89
CA LEU A 217 17.38 23.00 3.57
C LEU A 217 16.40 22.38 4.58
N TRP A 218 16.10 23.07 5.69
CA TRP A 218 15.41 22.47 6.84
C TRP A 218 14.08 21.81 6.48
N GLU A 219 13.26 22.44 5.63
CA GLU A 219 11.99 21.84 5.20
C GLU A 219 12.20 20.61 4.31
N GLU A 220 13.23 20.58 3.46
CA GLU A 220 13.55 19.40 2.63
C GLU A 220 14.06 18.25 3.51
N CYS A 221 14.92 18.57 4.47
CA CYS A 221 15.43 17.60 5.45
C CYS A 221 14.29 16.91 6.20
N ARG A 222 13.16 17.59 6.42
CA ARG A 222 11.98 17.00 7.08
C ARG A 222 11.26 15.96 6.23
N TRP A 223 11.48 15.90 4.93
CA TRP A 223 10.86 14.93 4.01
C TRP A 223 11.66 13.64 3.88
N VAL A 224 12.95 13.70 4.22
CA VAL A 224 13.89 12.58 4.13
C VAL A 224 13.33 11.25 4.65
N PRO A 225 12.74 11.16 5.85
CA PRO A 225 12.14 9.91 6.32
C PRO A 225 11.05 9.34 5.42
N THR A 226 10.17 10.19 4.85
CA THR A 226 9.11 9.73 3.93
C THR A 226 9.70 9.21 2.63
N MET A 227 10.75 9.87 2.15
CA MET A 227 11.44 9.45 0.94
C MET A 227 12.15 8.12 1.10
N LEU A 228 12.95 7.99 2.16
CA LEU A 228 13.64 6.74 2.48
C LEU A 228 12.62 5.61 2.69
N TYR A 229 11.55 5.85 3.44
CA TYR A 229 10.45 4.89 3.57
C TYR A 229 9.90 4.42 2.22
N THR A 230 9.51 5.35 1.37
CA THR A 230 8.90 5.04 0.07
C THR A 230 9.87 4.31 -0.85
N LEU A 231 11.14 4.70 -0.83
CA LEU A 231 12.21 4.04 -1.56
C LEU A 231 12.36 2.58 -1.12
N GLY A 232 12.38 2.31 0.20
CA GLY A 232 12.55 0.95 0.69
C GLY A 232 11.38 0.04 0.35
N VAL A 233 10.15 0.55 0.42
CA VAL A 233 8.95 -0.20 0.01
C VAL A 233 9.01 -0.50 -1.49
N ARG A 234 9.45 0.44 -2.33
CA ARG A 234 9.65 0.21 -3.77
C ARG A 234 10.78 -0.78 -4.07
N GLN A 235 11.91 -0.73 -3.34
CA GLN A 235 13.01 -1.68 -3.50
C GLN A 235 12.56 -3.11 -3.17
N LYS A 236 11.80 -3.30 -2.09
CA LYS A 236 11.19 -4.60 -1.76
C LYS A 236 10.26 -5.08 -2.89
N ALA A 237 9.39 -4.21 -3.40
CA ALA A 237 8.50 -4.55 -4.51
C ALA A 237 9.25 -4.92 -5.79
N ALA A 238 10.26 -4.14 -6.16
CA ALA A 238 11.13 -4.39 -7.30
C ALA A 238 11.87 -5.74 -7.21
N SER A 239 12.45 -6.03 -6.04
CA SER A 239 13.10 -7.31 -5.76
C SER A 239 12.12 -8.48 -5.90
N LEU A 240 10.90 -8.32 -5.37
CA LEU A 240 9.84 -9.30 -5.53
C LEU A 240 9.40 -9.46 -6.99
N HIS A 241 9.25 -8.38 -7.75
CA HIS A 241 8.91 -8.41 -9.18
C HIS A 241 9.95 -9.20 -9.96
N ALA A 242 11.24 -8.96 -9.70
CA ALA A 242 12.33 -9.69 -10.35
C ALA A 242 12.26 -11.20 -10.05
N LYS A 243 12.05 -11.58 -8.79
CA LYS A 243 11.89 -13.01 -8.39
C LYS A 243 10.67 -13.65 -9.05
N LEU A 244 9.54 -12.95 -9.05
CA LEU A 244 8.30 -13.41 -9.66
C LEU A 244 8.30 -13.35 -11.18
N LYS A 245 9.28 -12.67 -11.80
CA LYS A 245 9.26 -12.30 -13.23
C LYS A 245 7.99 -11.53 -13.60
N TRP A 246 7.51 -10.69 -12.69
CA TRP A 246 6.26 -9.94 -12.85
C TRP A 246 6.53 -8.60 -13.56
N PRO A 247 5.81 -8.29 -14.66
CA PRO A 247 6.16 -7.14 -15.51
C PRO A 247 5.53 -5.80 -15.09
N HIS A 248 4.69 -5.75 -14.05
CA HIS A 248 3.93 -4.55 -13.67
C HIS A 248 4.15 -4.11 -12.22
N GLU A 249 4.02 -2.82 -11.93
CA GLU A 249 4.28 -2.29 -10.59
C GLU A 249 3.14 -2.42 -9.57
N THR A 250 2.04 -3.03 -9.98
CA THR A 250 0.77 -3.05 -9.24
C THR A 250 0.82 -3.78 -7.90
N LEU A 251 1.87 -4.57 -7.63
CA LEU A 251 1.99 -5.37 -6.41
C LEU A 251 2.42 -4.54 -5.18
N LEU A 252 2.85 -3.28 -5.34
CA LEU A 252 3.34 -2.45 -4.24
C LEU A 252 2.32 -2.31 -3.09
N ALA A 253 1.05 -2.09 -3.42
CA ALA A 253 -0.01 -1.90 -2.43
C ALA A 253 -0.29 -3.16 -1.60
N ALA A 254 0.01 -4.34 -2.13
CA ALA A 254 -0.17 -5.61 -1.43
C ALA A 254 0.89 -5.85 -0.33
N LEU A 255 2.07 -5.21 -0.46
CA LEU A 255 3.21 -5.38 0.45
C LEU A 255 3.13 -4.51 1.71
N ILE A 256 2.15 -3.61 1.80
CA ILE A 256 1.93 -2.70 2.92
C ILE A 256 0.73 -3.22 3.74
N PRO A 257 0.94 -3.91 4.87
CA PRO A 257 -0.13 -4.57 5.63
C PRO A 257 -1.26 -3.64 6.08
N THR A 258 -0.96 -2.37 6.35
CA THR A 258 -1.98 -1.40 6.82
C THR A 258 -3.01 -1.04 5.75
N ASN A 259 -2.68 -1.28 4.48
CA ASN A 259 -3.48 -0.82 3.33
C ASN A 259 -4.00 -2.00 2.49
N ASN A 260 -3.54 -3.23 2.73
CA ASN A 260 -3.82 -4.36 1.86
C ASN A 260 -5.11 -5.14 2.21
N HIS A 261 -5.84 -4.78 3.26
CA HIS A 261 -6.97 -5.59 3.73
C HIS A 261 -8.11 -5.76 2.71
N ARG A 262 -8.44 -4.73 1.92
CA ARG A 262 -9.44 -4.86 0.84
C ARG A 262 -8.93 -5.73 -0.30
N LEU A 263 -7.63 -5.60 -0.63
CA LEU A 263 -6.97 -6.47 -1.61
C LEU A 263 -6.98 -7.92 -1.12
N ALA A 264 -6.66 -8.18 0.15
CA ALA A 264 -6.70 -9.53 0.71
C ALA A 264 -8.12 -10.13 0.68
N PHE A 265 -9.16 -9.35 0.97
CA PHE A 265 -10.54 -9.80 0.85
C PHE A 265 -10.90 -10.24 -0.58
N LEU A 266 -10.55 -9.44 -1.60
CA LEU A 266 -10.72 -9.85 -3.00
C LEU A 266 -9.83 -11.05 -3.33
N GLY A 267 -8.62 -11.06 -2.78
CA GLY A 267 -7.56 -12.03 -3.01
C GLY A 267 -7.89 -13.43 -2.56
N ASP A 268 -8.51 -13.57 -1.39
CA ASP A 268 -9.04 -14.84 -0.88
C ASP A 268 -10.05 -15.44 -1.88
N ALA A 269 -10.96 -14.62 -2.39
CA ALA A 269 -11.93 -15.07 -3.40
C ALA A 269 -11.28 -15.41 -4.75
N VAL A 270 -10.29 -14.62 -5.18
CA VAL A 270 -9.48 -14.88 -6.39
C VAL A 270 -8.71 -16.20 -6.26
N LEU A 271 -8.02 -16.44 -5.15
CA LEU A 271 -7.29 -17.69 -4.93
C LEU A 271 -8.24 -18.89 -4.88
N LYS A 272 -9.43 -18.74 -4.27
CA LYS A 272 -10.43 -19.81 -4.26
C LYS A 272 -10.83 -20.23 -5.67
N ILE A 273 -11.07 -19.29 -6.59
CA ILE A 273 -11.41 -19.63 -7.98
C ILE A 273 -10.20 -20.18 -8.74
N VAL A 274 -9.01 -19.58 -8.61
CA VAL A 274 -7.77 -20.07 -9.26
C VAL A 274 -7.43 -21.50 -8.85
N VAL A 275 -7.46 -21.80 -7.55
CA VAL A 275 -7.22 -23.16 -7.04
C VAL A 275 -8.32 -24.12 -7.52
N SER A 276 -9.58 -23.67 -7.57
CA SER A 276 -10.67 -24.52 -8.06
C SER A 276 -10.50 -24.88 -9.54
N LEU A 277 -10.12 -23.91 -10.38
CA LEU A 277 -9.82 -24.13 -11.80
C LEU A 277 -8.63 -25.08 -11.99
N SER A 278 -7.55 -24.89 -11.23
CA SER A 278 -6.39 -25.79 -11.25
C SER A 278 -6.77 -27.24 -10.91
N LEU A 279 -7.59 -27.44 -9.87
CA LEU A 279 -8.03 -28.76 -9.45
C LEU A 279 -8.92 -29.45 -10.49
N VAL A 280 -9.87 -28.71 -11.08
CA VAL A 280 -10.72 -29.20 -12.19
C VAL A 280 -9.88 -29.65 -13.38
N ARG A 281 -8.77 -28.97 -13.67
CA ARG A 281 -7.90 -29.28 -14.81
C ARG A 281 -7.03 -30.51 -14.55
N ASN A 282 -6.46 -30.58 -13.35
CA ASN A 282 -5.33 -31.48 -13.08
C ASN A 282 -5.73 -32.74 -12.33
N ARG A 283 -6.99 -32.88 -11.89
CA ARG A 283 -7.44 -34.04 -11.10
C ARG A 283 -8.80 -34.57 -11.57
N PRO A 284 -9.03 -35.89 -11.47
CA PRO A 284 -10.38 -36.46 -11.57
C PRO A 284 -11.23 -35.98 -10.38
N PHE A 285 -12.56 -36.07 -10.52
CA PHE A 285 -13.45 -35.78 -9.40
C PHE A 285 -13.29 -36.84 -8.31
N ASP A 286 -13.26 -36.41 -7.06
CA ASP A 286 -13.42 -37.28 -5.89
C ASP A 286 -14.00 -36.47 -4.71
N ASP A 287 -14.50 -37.18 -3.70
CA ASP A 287 -15.08 -36.57 -2.49
C ASP A 287 -14.05 -35.74 -1.69
N SER A 288 -12.75 -35.96 -1.92
CA SER A 288 -11.66 -35.26 -1.24
C SER A 288 -11.33 -33.91 -1.87
N ILE A 289 -11.87 -33.58 -3.05
CA ILE A 289 -11.47 -32.39 -3.81
C ILE A 289 -11.72 -31.08 -3.04
N ARG A 290 -12.82 -31.04 -2.27
CA ARG A 290 -13.16 -29.91 -1.39
C ARG A 290 -12.16 -29.77 -0.25
N HIS A 291 -11.73 -30.89 0.33
CA HIS A 291 -10.69 -30.92 1.37
C HIS A 291 -9.33 -30.51 0.80
N THR A 292 -8.99 -30.97 -0.41
CA THR A 292 -7.77 -30.58 -1.11
C THR A 292 -7.73 -29.06 -1.36
N ARG A 293 -8.81 -28.47 -1.89
CA ARG A 293 -8.93 -27.02 -2.05
C ARG A 293 -8.74 -26.29 -0.72
N HIS A 294 -9.43 -26.74 0.33
CA HIS A 294 -9.32 -26.13 1.65
C HIS A 294 -7.88 -26.15 2.16
N ARG A 295 -7.19 -27.30 2.05
CA ARG A 295 -5.79 -27.47 2.44
C ARG A 295 -4.86 -26.51 1.70
N LEU A 296 -5.02 -26.36 0.38
CA LEU A 296 -4.21 -25.43 -0.43
C LEU A 296 -4.42 -23.97 -0.05
N LEU A 297 -5.61 -23.61 0.43
CA LEU A 297 -5.99 -22.26 0.85
C LEU A 297 -5.76 -22.01 2.36
N LEU A 298 -5.22 -22.97 3.12
CA LEU A 298 -4.87 -22.73 4.51
C LEU A 298 -3.77 -21.68 4.62
N ASN A 299 -3.89 -20.76 5.58
CA ASN A 299 -2.87 -19.73 5.83
C ASN A 299 -1.47 -20.31 6.00
N ALA A 300 -1.34 -21.46 6.67
CA ALA A 300 -0.06 -22.14 6.83
C ALA A 300 0.51 -22.58 5.48
N THR A 301 -0.31 -23.21 4.63
CA THR A 301 0.09 -23.69 3.31
C THR A 301 0.43 -22.56 2.36
N LEU A 302 -0.38 -21.49 2.32
CA LEU A 302 -0.10 -20.30 1.51
C LEU A 302 1.21 -19.63 1.95
N ALA A 303 1.41 -19.48 3.26
CA ALA A 303 2.63 -18.89 3.81
C ALA A 303 3.87 -19.72 3.47
N THR A 304 3.83 -21.04 3.67
CA THR A 304 4.93 -21.95 3.32
C THR A 304 5.24 -21.88 1.83
N SER A 305 4.23 -21.97 0.95
CA SER A 305 4.43 -21.96 -0.50
C SER A 305 5.13 -20.67 -0.96
N ALA A 306 4.65 -19.52 -0.50
CA ALA A 306 5.25 -18.22 -0.86
C ALA A 306 6.63 -18.00 -0.22
N GLN A 307 6.86 -18.57 0.96
CA GLN A 307 8.16 -18.53 1.62
C GLN A 307 9.20 -19.36 0.85
N ASP A 308 8.84 -20.57 0.45
CA ASP A 308 9.72 -21.47 -0.30
C ASP A 308 10.00 -20.94 -1.72
N ALA A 309 8.99 -20.33 -2.35
CA ALA A 309 9.11 -19.83 -3.73
C ALA A 309 9.96 -18.56 -3.85
N VAL A 310 9.75 -17.56 -2.97
CA VAL A 310 10.35 -16.21 -3.14
C VAL A 310 10.90 -15.61 -1.86
N ASN A 311 10.81 -16.31 -0.73
CA ASN A 311 11.07 -15.77 0.61
C ASN A 311 10.23 -14.49 0.82
N LEU A 312 8.90 -14.63 0.73
CA LEU A 312 7.97 -13.50 0.71
C LEU A 312 8.11 -12.60 1.95
N ALA A 313 8.43 -13.18 3.11
CA ALA A 313 8.59 -12.47 4.39
C ALA A 313 9.51 -11.24 4.28
N ASP A 314 10.63 -11.35 3.56
CA ASP A 314 11.63 -10.28 3.44
C ASP A 314 11.13 -9.06 2.65
N HIS A 315 10.07 -9.26 1.85
CA HIS A 315 9.48 -8.21 1.01
C HIS A 315 8.28 -7.53 1.65
N ILE A 316 7.80 -8.02 2.80
CA ILE A 316 6.70 -7.39 3.55
C ILE A 316 7.25 -6.26 4.41
N ASP A 317 6.56 -5.12 4.44
CA ASP A 317 6.90 -4.04 5.35
C ASP A 317 6.13 -4.12 6.68
N LEU A 318 6.72 -4.79 7.66
CA LEU A 318 6.10 -5.03 8.97
C LEU A 318 6.08 -3.80 9.87
N MET A 319 7.03 -2.90 9.69
CA MET A 319 7.21 -1.74 10.58
C MET A 319 6.42 -0.51 10.11
N GLY A 320 5.82 -0.58 8.92
CA GLY A 320 5.25 0.57 8.24
C GLY A 320 6.28 1.70 8.18
N PHE A 321 5.85 2.93 8.40
CA PHE A 321 6.76 4.09 8.38
C PHE A 321 8.01 3.94 9.23
N ARG A 322 7.97 3.16 10.33
CA ARG A 322 9.15 2.98 11.21
C ARG A 322 10.29 2.22 10.52
N SER A 323 10.10 1.65 9.33
CA SER A 323 11.15 1.02 8.52
C SER A 323 12.10 2.03 7.87
N TRP A 324 11.75 3.32 7.79
CA TRP A 324 12.53 4.33 7.08
C TRP A 324 14.04 4.38 7.40
N PRO A 325 14.50 4.18 8.66
CA PRO A 325 15.94 4.19 8.96
C PRO A 325 16.67 3.00 8.35
N TYR A 326 16.00 1.85 8.22
CA TYR A 326 16.59 0.59 7.75
C TYR A 326 16.74 0.52 6.24
N VAL A 327 15.97 1.31 5.49
CA VAL A 327 16.16 1.43 4.03
C VAL A 327 17.55 1.92 3.71
N ALA A 328 18.06 2.81 4.57
CA ALA A 328 19.38 3.33 4.39
C ALA A 328 20.42 2.25 4.63
N ALA A 329 20.23 1.19 5.44
CA ALA A 329 21.24 0.14 5.65
C ALA A 329 20.69 -1.30 5.46
N PRO A 330 20.98 -1.93 4.31
CA PRO A 330 20.45 -3.25 3.98
C PRO A 330 21.02 -4.40 4.83
N GLU A 331 22.16 -4.20 5.51
CA GLU A 331 22.77 -5.20 6.40
C GLU A 331 22.16 -5.21 7.80
N ALA A 332 21.42 -4.16 8.18
CA ALA A 332 20.73 -4.11 9.45
C ALA A 332 19.47 -4.98 9.38
N THR A 333 19.49 -6.14 10.04
CA THR A 333 18.29 -6.93 10.26
C THR A 333 17.25 -6.05 10.96
N GLN A 334 16.09 -5.87 10.33
CA GLN A 334 14.98 -5.18 10.97
C GLN A 334 14.69 -5.89 12.30
N PRO A 335 14.68 -5.19 13.46
CA PRO A 335 14.32 -5.81 14.71
C PRO A 335 12.85 -6.23 14.63
N GLY A 336 12.63 -7.53 14.52
CA GLY A 336 11.30 -8.10 14.37
C GLY A 336 11.34 -9.60 14.55
N SER A 337 10.30 -10.14 15.18
CA SER A 337 10.02 -11.56 15.03
C SER A 337 9.68 -11.84 13.57
N PRO A 338 10.00 -13.05 13.06
CA PRO A 338 9.59 -13.44 11.72
C PRO A 338 8.07 -13.22 11.56
N PRO A 339 7.61 -12.76 10.38
CA PRO A 339 6.20 -12.48 10.18
C PRO A 339 5.39 -13.73 10.48
N ARG A 340 4.30 -13.56 11.23
CA ARG A 340 3.37 -14.66 11.52
C ARG A 340 2.85 -15.21 10.20
N ALA A 341 2.69 -16.53 10.08
CA ALA A 341 2.17 -17.18 8.88
C ALA A 341 0.86 -16.55 8.35
N LYS A 342 -0.03 -16.14 9.27
CA LYS A 342 -1.26 -15.40 8.92
C LYS A 342 -1.00 -14.16 8.08
N LEU A 343 0.01 -13.36 8.43
CA LEU A 343 0.32 -12.12 7.71
C LEU A 343 0.86 -12.41 6.32
N VAL A 344 1.75 -13.40 6.20
CA VAL A 344 2.30 -13.84 4.90
C VAL A 344 1.17 -14.32 3.99
N ALA A 345 0.25 -15.14 4.51
CA ALA A 345 -0.92 -15.61 3.77
C ALA A 345 -1.81 -14.45 3.31
N THR A 346 -2.12 -13.49 4.19
CA THR A 346 -2.89 -12.29 3.83
C THR A 346 -2.19 -11.45 2.75
N THR A 347 -0.86 -11.39 2.75
CA THR A 347 -0.10 -10.77 1.66
C THR A 347 -0.19 -11.57 0.37
N VAL A 348 -0.16 -12.90 0.40
CA VAL A 348 -0.38 -13.77 -0.78
C VAL A 348 -1.75 -13.50 -1.41
N GLU A 349 -2.81 -13.43 -0.59
CA GLU A 349 -4.15 -13.04 -1.05
C GLU A 349 -4.12 -11.65 -1.69
N ALA A 350 -3.55 -10.65 -1.02
CA ALA A 350 -3.49 -9.29 -1.55
C ALA A 350 -2.70 -9.19 -2.87
N LEU A 351 -1.62 -9.97 -3.01
CA LEU A 351 -0.84 -10.07 -4.25
C LEU A 351 -1.71 -10.69 -5.37
N ALA A 352 -2.44 -11.76 -5.09
CA ALA A 352 -3.36 -12.39 -6.05
C ALA A 352 -4.42 -11.41 -6.56
N ALA A 353 -5.00 -10.59 -5.67
CA ALA A 353 -5.91 -9.52 -6.07
C ALA A 353 -5.22 -8.44 -6.90
N ALA A 354 -4.03 -7.98 -6.53
CA ALA A 354 -3.29 -6.97 -7.29
C ALA A 354 -2.93 -7.47 -8.71
N ALA A 355 -2.57 -8.75 -8.83
CA ALA A 355 -2.32 -9.40 -10.11
C ALA A 355 -3.60 -9.52 -10.94
N PHE A 356 -4.72 -9.89 -10.31
CA PHE A 356 -6.04 -9.93 -10.94
C PHE A 356 -6.48 -8.55 -11.47
N LEU A 357 -6.36 -7.50 -10.66
CA LEU A 357 -6.74 -6.15 -11.06
C LEU A 357 -5.86 -5.61 -12.20
N CYS A 358 -4.63 -6.12 -12.34
CA CYS A 358 -3.70 -5.70 -13.38
C CYS A 358 -3.92 -6.41 -14.71
N ARG A 359 -4.17 -7.72 -14.71
CA ARG A 359 -4.18 -8.57 -15.92
C ARG A 359 -5.33 -9.56 -15.97
N GLY A 360 -6.38 -9.38 -15.18
CA GLY A 360 -7.49 -10.31 -15.07
C GLY A 360 -7.06 -11.67 -14.50
N MET A 361 -7.83 -12.71 -14.81
CA MET A 361 -7.61 -14.06 -14.26
C MET A 361 -6.24 -14.63 -14.63
N ASP A 362 -5.73 -14.35 -15.83
CA ASP A 362 -4.40 -14.79 -16.28
C ASP A 362 -3.28 -14.26 -15.38
N GLY A 363 -3.41 -13.00 -14.93
CA GLY A 363 -2.48 -12.41 -13.97
C GLY A 363 -2.47 -13.15 -12.64
N ALA A 364 -3.64 -13.48 -12.11
CA ALA A 364 -3.79 -14.19 -10.85
C ALA A 364 -3.27 -15.64 -10.94
N ILE A 365 -3.58 -16.35 -12.03
CA ILE A 365 -3.08 -17.71 -12.28
C ILE A 365 -1.56 -17.70 -12.40
N TYR A 366 -1.01 -16.79 -13.20
CA TYR A 366 0.44 -16.63 -13.34
C TYR A 366 1.08 -16.41 -11.97
N LEU A 367 0.57 -15.47 -11.18
CA LEU A 367 1.14 -15.16 -9.87
C LEU A 367 1.02 -16.37 -8.92
N ALA A 368 -0.14 -17.01 -8.83
CA ALA A 368 -0.36 -18.16 -7.96
C ALA A 368 0.57 -19.33 -8.30
N HIS A 369 0.82 -19.57 -9.58
CA HIS A 369 1.81 -20.55 -10.05
C HIS A 369 3.23 -20.15 -9.63
N ARG A 370 3.64 -18.88 -9.82
CA ARG A 370 4.97 -18.39 -9.41
C ARG A 370 5.19 -18.42 -7.90
N LEU A 371 4.12 -18.38 -7.11
CA LEU A 371 4.13 -18.53 -5.65
C LEU A 371 4.02 -19.99 -5.19
N GLY A 372 3.94 -20.96 -6.11
CA GLY A 372 3.83 -22.38 -5.79
C GLY A 372 2.47 -22.80 -5.20
N VAL A 373 1.44 -21.96 -5.31
CA VAL A 373 0.09 -22.25 -4.78
C VAL A 373 -0.66 -23.25 -5.67
N VAL A 374 -0.43 -23.17 -6.98
CA VAL A 374 -1.03 -24.04 -7.99
C VAL A 374 0.03 -24.49 -8.99
N GLU A 375 -0.23 -25.60 -9.66
CA GLU A 375 0.54 -26.02 -10.84
C GLU A 375 0.21 -25.12 -12.04
N SER A 376 1.06 -25.12 -13.07
CA SER A 376 0.76 -24.40 -14.32
C SER A 376 -0.43 -25.06 -15.03
N PHE A 377 -1.41 -24.26 -15.48
CA PHE A 377 -2.53 -24.72 -16.28
C PHE A 377 -3.02 -23.62 -17.24
N ASP A 378 -3.66 -24.02 -18.33
CA ASP A 378 -4.38 -23.10 -19.22
C ASP A 378 -5.83 -22.96 -18.72
N PRO A 379 -6.30 -21.76 -18.35
CA PRO A 379 -7.69 -21.55 -17.95
C PRO A 379 -8.68 -21.91 -19.06
N LEU A 380 -8.29 -21.80 -20.34
CA LEU A 380 -9.16 -22.00 -21.49
C LEU A 380 -9.35 -23.48 -21.90
N ASP A 381 -8.51 -24.41 -21.43
CA ASP A 381 -8.52 -25.82 -21.84
C ASP A 381 -9.65 -26.66 -21.20
N ASN A 382 -10.92 -26.42 -21.55
CA ASN A 382 -12.11 -27.11 -20.98
C ASN A 382 -12.08 -28.64 -21.16
N ARG A 383 -11.81 -29.37 -20.06
CA ARG A 383 -11.82 -30.85 -20.00
C ARG A 383 -13.18 -31.43 -19.66
N ILE A 384 -14.04 -30.62 -19.04
CA ILE A 384 -15.39 -31.02 -18.67
C ILE A 384 -16.31 -30.55 -19.80
N GLY A 385 -16.73 -31.49 -20.64
CA GLY A 385 -17.80 -31.29 -21.61
C GLY A 385 -19.17 -31.56 -20.98
N PRO A 386 -20.24 -31.02 -21.58
CA PRO A 386 -21.59 -31.37 -21.16
C PRO A 386 -21.86 -32.86 -21.45
N PRO A 387 -22.61 -33.56 -20.58
CA PRO A 387 -23.08 -34.91 -20.89
C PRO A 387 -24.06 -34.87 -22.06
N ALA A 388 -24.13 -35.96 -22.83
CA ALA A 388 -25.08 -36.09 -23.92
C ALA A 388 -26.52 -36.01 -23.36
N THR A 389 -27.21 -34.91 -23.63
CA THR A 389 -28.58 -34.66 -23.17
C THR A 389 -29.48 -34.33 -24.35
N SER A 390 -30.68 -34.90 -24.38
CA SER A 390 -31.67 -34.67 -25.43
C SER A 390 -32.78 -33.75 -24.94
N SER A 391 -33.07 -32.71 -25.74
CA SER A 391 -34.12 -31.69 -25.62
C SER A 391 -33.69 -30.37 -24.97
N PRO A 392 -33.67 -29.25 -25.72
CA PRO A 392 -33.53 -27.92 -25.16
C PRO A 392 -34.89 -27.44 -24.63
N ASP A 393 -34.94 -27.10 -23.34
CA ASP A 393 -35.95 -26.18 -22.82
C ASP A 393 -35.32 -24.79 -22.65
N GLU A 394 -36.04 -23.73 -23.03
CA GLU A 394 -35.58 -22.36 -22.89
C GLU A 394 -35.49 -21.94 -21.42
N LEU A 395 -34.26 -21.71 -20.94
CA LEU A 395 -33.97 -21.12 -19.62
C LEU A 395 -34.16 -19.61 -19.61
N ALA A 396 -35.39 -19.13 -19.82
CA ALA A 396 -35.69 -17.69 -19.89
C ALA A 396 -35.31 -16.86 -18.63
N SER A 397 -34.99 -17.50 -17.50
CA SER A 397 -34.67 -16.85 -16.23
C SER A 397 -33.17 -16.73 -15.92
N VAL A 398 -32.29 -17.38 -16.71
CA VAL A 398 -30.84 -17.33 -16.48
C VAL A 398 -30.24 -16.35 -17.48
N PRO A 399 -29.60 -15.25 -17.04
CA PRO A 399 -29.03 -14.23 -17.92
C PRO A 399 -27.70 -14.70 -18.54
N HIS A 400 -27.75 -15.77 -19.35
CA HIS A 400 -26.62 -16.34 -20.07
C HIS A 400 -27.09 -16.95 -21.40
N THR A 401 -26.32 -16.75 -22.47
CA THR A 401 -26.57 -17.39 -23.77
C THR A 401 -25.61 -18.57 -23.91
N PHE A 402 -26.16 -19.78 -23.85
CA PHE A 402 -25.37 -21.00 -23.90
C PHE A 402 -24.78 -21.24 -25.29
N ALA A 403 -23.47 -21.48 -25.35
CA ALA A 403 -22.80 -21.88 -26.58
C ALA A 403 -23.18 -23.32 -26.98
N ASP A 404 -23.34 -24.20 -25.99
CA ASP A 404 -23.82 -25.56 -26.18
C ASP A 404 -25.19 -25.75 -25.50
N SER A 405 -26.21 -26.08 -26.30
CA SER A 405 -27.57 -26.32 -25.82
C SER A 405 -27.70 -27.46 -24.78
N THR A 406 -26.73 -28.38 -24.72
CA THR A 406 -26.73 -29.46 -23.74
C THR A 406 -26.45 -28.96 -22.32
N TRP A 407 -25.68 -27.87 -22.14
CA TRP A 407 -25.53 -27.20 -20.85
C TRP A 407 -26.85 -26.59 -20.37
N ALA A 408 -27.61 -25.99 -21.29
CA ALA A 408 -28.93 -25.45 -20.99
C ALA A 408 -29.91 -26.57 -20.59
N ALA A 409 -29.92 -27.69 -21.32
CA ALA A 409 -30.75 -28.84 -20.99
C ALA A 409 -30.41 -29.42 -19.60
N LEU A 410 -29.12 -29.60 -19.30
CA LEU A 410 -28.64 -30.07 -18.00
C LEU A 410 -29.07 -29.13 -16.86
N LEU A 411 -28.89 -27.81 -17.05
CA LEU A 411 -29.27 -26.82 -16.05
C LEU A 411 -30.79 -26.79 -15.84
N SER A 412 -31.58 -26.87 -16.92
CA SER A 412 -33.05 -26.91 -16.83
C SER A 412 -33.49 -28.06 -15.93
N LYS A 413 -32.93 -29.26 -16.17
CA LYS A 413 -33.20 -30.46 -15.36
C LYS A 413 -32.87 -30.25 -13.88
N VAL A 414 -31.71 -29.65 -13.58
CA VAL A 414 -31.29 -29.36 -12.18
C VAL A 414 -32.25 -28.40 -11.48
N LEU A 415 -32.80 -27.41 -12.19
CA LEU A 415 -33.68 -26.39 -11.61
C LEU A 415 -35.13 -26.88 -11.42
N THR A 416 -35.52 -27.98 -12.05
CA THR A 416 -36.88 -28.52 -11.99
C THR A 416 -36.97 -29.83 -11.21
N ASP A 417 -35.92 -30.64 -11.21
CA ASP A 417 -35.92 -31.99 -10.63
C ASP A 417 -35.02 -32.08 -9.39
N THR A 418 -35.53 -32.71 -8.33
CA THR A 418 -34.76 -32.98 -7.11
C THR A 418 -33.91 -34.25 -7.23
N VAL A 419 -34.18 -35.11 -8.22
CA VAL A 419 -33.43 -36.35 -8.50
C VAL A 419 -32.76 -36.21 -9.87
N VAL A 420 -31.49 -35.82 -9.88
CA VAL A 420 -30.91 -35.25 -11.09
C VAL A 420 -30.49 -36.30 -12.13
N THR A 421 -29.90 -37.44 -11.77
CA THR A 421 -29.46 -38.46 -12.75
C THR A 421 -28.94 -39.74 -12.10
N ASP A 422 -29.13 -40.90 -12.77
CA ASP A 422 -28.47 -42.18 -12.47
C ASP A 422 -27.15 -42.37 -13.26
N ASP A 423 -26.85 -41.46 -14.20
CA ASP A 423 -25.60 -41.45 -14.99
C ASP A 423 -24.44 -40.86 -14.16
N GLU A 424 -23.43 -41.69 -13.89
CA GLU A 424 -22.22 -41.36 -13.14
C GLU A 424 -21.44 -40.18 -13.75
N GLN A 425 -21.33 -40.11 -15.09
CA GLN A 425 -20.59 -39.04 -15.75
C GLN A 425 -21.32 -37.69 -15.62
N ALA A 426 -22.65 -37.72 -15.72
CA ALA A 426 -23.48 -36.54 -15.49
C ALA A 426 -23.44 -36.11 -14.01
N ALA A 427 -23.41 -37.06 -13.07
CA ALA A 427 -23.28 -36.78 -11.64
C ALA A 427 -21.95 -36.08 -11.31
N ASP A 428 -20.83 -36.58 -11.84
CA ASP A 428 -19.50 -35.96 -11.68
C ASP A 428 -19.45 -34.55 -12.27
N THR A 429 -20.03 -34.37 -13.46
CA THR A 429 -20.10 -33.06 -14.11
C THR A 429 -20.86 -32.05 -13.26
N LEU A 430 -21.97 -32.46 -12.65
CA LEU A 430 -22.77 -31.62 -11.77
C LEU A 430 -22.05 -31.29 -10.47
N GLU A 431 -21.30 -32.24 -9.89
CA GLU A 431 -20.49 -31.96 -8.71
C GLU A 431 -19.34 -31.00 -9.02
N TRP A 432 -18.68 -31.13 -10.16
CA TRP A 432 -17.71 -30.14 -10.63
C TRP A 432 -18.33 -28.76 -10.82
N ALA A 433 -19.53 -28.69 -11.43
CA ALA A 433 -20.27 -27.44 -11.55
C ALA A 433 -20.56 -26.83 -10.17
N ARG A 434 -21.08 -27.61 -9.21
CA ARG A 434 -21.30 -27.13 -7.83
C ARG A 434 -20.02 -26.65 -7.16
N PHE A 435 -18.92 -27.39 -7.36
CA PHE A 435 -17.62 -27.04 -6.80
C PHE A 435 -17.09 -25.71 -7.33
N LEU A 436 -17.19 -25.49 -8.65
CA LEU A 436 -16.80 -24.24 -9.31
C LEU A 436 -17.74 -23.10 -8.97
N GLY A 437 -19.05 -23.30 -9.01
CA GLY A 437 -20.02 -22.23 -8.77
C GLY A 437 -19.96 -21.67 -7.36
N ASP A 438 -19.63 -22.48 -6.35
CA ASP A 438 -19.32 -21.98 -4.99
C ASP A 438 -18.10 -21.03 -4.98
N ALA A 439 -17.08 -21.31 -5.80
CA ALA A 439 -15.93 -20.41 -5.93
C ALA A 439 -16.28 -19.14 -6.72
N VAL A 440 -17.02 -19.29 -7.84
CA VAL A 440 -17.48 -18.17 -8.67
C VAL A 440 -18.40 -17.24 -7.90
N GLY A 441 -19.38 -17.76 -7.16
CA GLY A 441 -20.31 -16.96 -6.37
C GLY A 441 -19.58 -16.09 -5.34
N TYR A 442 -18.56 -16.66 -4.67
CA TYR A 442 -17.73 -15.89 -3.75
C TYR A 442 -16.87 -14.83 -4.48
N PHE A 443 -16.27 -15.20 -5.60
CA PHE A 443 -15.48 -14.28 -6.42
C PHE A 443 -16.31 -13.12 -6.98
N ALA A 444 -17.54 -13.39 -7.44
CA ALA A 444 -18.44 -12.40 -8.01
C ALA A 444 -18.84 -11.34 -6.98
N ILE A 445 -19.31 -11.75 -5.80
CA ILE A 445 -19.67 -10.81 -4.74
C ILE A 445 -18.46 -10.03 -4.22
N ALA A 446 -17.30 -10.69 -4.08
CA ALA A 446 -16.09 -10.01 -3.64
C ALA A 446 -15.63 -8.94 -4.64
N SER A 447 -15.69 -9.26 -5.93
CA SER A 447 -15.36 -8.32 -7.03
C SER A 447 -16.31 -7.12 -7.05
N LEU A 448 -17.62 -7.36 -6.92
CA LEU A 448 -18.62 -6.30 -6.89
C LEU A 448 -18.40 -5.36 -5.70
N LEU A 449 -18.21 -5.91 -4.49
CA LEU A 449 -18.00 -5.12 -3.28
C LEU A 449 -16.67 -4.38 -3.29
N TYR A 450 -15.63 -4.95 -3.91
CA TYR A 450 -14.34 -4.30 -4.07
C TYR A 450 -14.43 -3.10 -5.03
N ALA A 451 -15.20 -3.22 -6.12
CA ALA A 451 -15.39 -2.18 -7.11
C ALA A 451 -16.18 -0.95 -6.60
N LYS A 452 -16.96 -1.09 -5.53
CA LYS A 452 -17.63 0.04 -4.87
C LYS A 452 -16.58 0.94 -4.19
N GLU A 453 -16.74 2.26 -4.32
CA GLU A 453 -15.71 3.25 -3.96
C GLU A 453 -15.15 3.09 -2.53
N ALA A 454 -13.82 3.20 -2.43
CA ALA A 454 -13.00 2.80 -1.29
C ALA A 454 -13.23 3.51 0.06
N PRO A 455 -13.76 4.74 0.18
CA PRO A 455 -13.91 5.33 1.50
C PRO A 455 -15.10 4.76 2.30
N LEU A 456 -16.04 4.03 1.67
CA LEU A 456 -17.30 3.62 2.31
C LEU A 456 -17.34 2.16 2.79
N LEU A 457 -16.60 1.24 2.18
CA LEU A 457 -16.70 -0.20 2.48
C LEU A 457 -15.42 -0.77 3.09
N ARG A 458 -15.45 -0.99 4.41
CA ARG A 458 -14.40 -1.72 5.13
C ARG A 458 -14.55 -3.24 4.89
N PRO A 459 -13.47 -4.03 5.02
CA PRO A 459 -13.54 -5.48 4.89
C PRO A 459 -14.59 -6.16 5.78
N SER A 460 -14.85 -5.61 6.98
CA SER A 460 -15.92 -6.06 7.87
C SER A 460 -17.32 -5.88 7.26
N HIS A 461 -17.59 -4.74 6.64
CA HIS A 461 -18.85 -4.49 5.93
C HIS A 461 -18.99 -5.40 4.71
N MET A 462 -17.90 -5.59 3.95
CA MET A 462 -17.91 -6.49 2.79
C MET A 462 -18.23 -7.94 3.21
N THR A 463 -17.65 -8.40 4.32
CA THR A 463 -17.93 -9.71 4.91
C THR A 463 -19.37 -9.80 5.41
N TRP A 464 -19.89 -8.74 6.04
CA TRP A 464 -21.27 -8.69 6.50
C TRP A 464 -22.26 -8.82 5.34
N ILE A 465 -22.12 -8.01 4.29
CA ILE A 465 -23.01 -8.05 3.10
C ILE A 465 -23.02 -9.46 2.51
N ARG A 466 -21.84 -10.07 2.35
CA ARG A 466 -21.73 -11.45 1.84
C ARG A 466 -22.51 -12.45 2.69
N ASN A 467 -22.43 -12.32 4.01
CA ASN A 467 -23.11 -13.24 4.92
C ASN A 467 -24.64 -13.03 4.96
N GLN A 468 -25.15 -11.87 4.51
CA GLN A 468 -26.59 -11.61 4.38
C GLN A 468 -27.23 -12.22 3.12
N LEU A 469 -26.42 -12.81 2.23
CA LEU A 469 -26.90 -13.49 1.01
C LEU A 469 -26.58 -14.98 1.09
N PRO A 470 -27.26 -15.74 1.97
CA PRO A 470 -27.05 -17.17 2.04
C PRO A 470 -27.46 -17.84 0.73
N ARG A 471 -26.78 -18.93 0.37
CA ARG A 471 -26.97 -19.61 -0.92
C ARG A 471 -28.42 -20.04 -1.18
N ALA A 472 -29.15 -20.43 -0.12
CA ALA A 472 -30.56 -20.78 -0.23
C ALA A 472 -31.40 -19.60 -0.75
N THR A 473 -31.21 -18.40 -0.20
CA THR A 473 -31.90 -17.17 -0.66
C THR A 473 -31.54 -16.82 -2.09
N LEU A 474 -30.29 -17.07 -2.51
CA LEU A 474 -29.90 -16.89 -3.90
C LEU A 474 -30.56 -17.92 -4.83
N GLY A 475 -30.68 -19.18 -4.38
CA GLY A 475 -31.40 -20.23 -5.10
C GLY A 475 -32.88 -19.93 -5.33
N GLU A 476 -33.55 -19.24 -4.39
CA GLU A 476 -34.94 -18.80 -4.54
C GLU A 476 -35.15 -17.85 -5.74
N LEU A 477 -34.11 -17.15 -6.20
CA LEU A 477 -34.18 -16.26 -7.35
C LEU A 477 -34.29 -16.99 -8.69
N ILE A 478 -33.89 -18.26 -8.74
CA ILE A 478 -33.77 -19.03 -9.98
C ILE A 478 -34.60 -20.32 -10.01
N ALA A 479 -34.99 -20.85 -8.85
CA ALA A 479 -35.77 -22.08 -8.76
C ALA A 479 -37.20 -21.88 -9.28
N LYS A 480 -37.66 -22.79 -10.14
CA LYS A 480 -39.01 -22.81 -10.72
C LYS A 480 -39.79 -24.04 -10.27
N THR A 481 -39.78 -24.36 -8.97
CA THR A 481 -40.48 -25.55 -8.44
C THR A 481 -41.90 -25.24 -8.01
N ALA A 482 -42.84 -26.14 -8.31
CA ALA A 482 -44.25 -26.02 -7.90
C ALA A 482 -44.45 -26.20 -6.38
N THR A 483 -43.49 -26.83 -5.69
CA THR A 483 -43.47 -27.04 -4.24
C THR A 483 -42.32 -26.25 -3.61
N LYS A 484 -42.45 -25.85 -2.34
CA LYS A 484 -41.38 -25.16 -1.60
C LYS A 484 -40.23 -26.15 -1.35
N PRO A 485 -39.10 -26.03 -2.06
CA PRO A 485 -38.04 -27.03 -1.99
C PRO A 485 -37.19 -26.83 -0.73
N PRO A 486 -36.44 -27.85 -0.29
CA PRO A 486 -35.54 -27.71 0.84
C PRO A 486 -34.42 -26.70 0.56
N SER A 487 -34.04 -25.91 1.57
CA SER A 487 -33.05 -24.82 1.45
C SER A 487 -31.68 -25.27 0.96
N GLN A 488 -31.28 -26.51 1.30
CA GLN A 488 -30.03 -27.11 0.84
C GLN A 488 -30.02 -27.32 -0.68
N TRP A 489 -31.12 -27.80 -1.24
CA TRP A 489 -31.26 -28.03 -2.69
C TRP A 489 -31.24 -26.70 -3.45
N LEU A 490 -31.89 -25.66 -2.92
CA LEU A 490 -31.84 -24.31 -3.50
C LEU A 490 -30.40 -23.77 -3.56
N GLY A 491 -29.63 -23.93 -2.49
CA GLY A 491 -28.21 -23.56 -2.49
C GLY A 491 -27.38 -24.35 -3.50
N GLN A 492 -27.65 -25.66 -3.64
CA GLN A 492 -26.99 -26.49 -4.64
C GLN A 492 -27.36 -26.09 -6.07
N CYS A 493 -28.61 -25.72 -6.34
CA CYS A 493 -29.06 -25.22 -7.64
C CYS A 493 -28.32 -23.93 -8.02
N TRP A 494 -28.17 -23.01 -7.06
CA TRP A 494 -27.41 -21.79 -7.24
C TRP A 494 -25.95 -22.05 -7.62
N ASP A 495 -25.26 -22.88 -6.83
CA ASP A 495 -23.87 -23.24 -7.09
C ASP A 495 -23.75 -24.00 -8.43
N THR A 496 -24.68 -24.91 -8.74
CA THR A 496 -24.66 -25.65 -10.02
C THR A 496 -24.86 -24.71 -11.22
N MET A 497 -25.79 -23.76 -11.13
CA MET A 497 -26.06 -22.78 -12.18
C MET A 497 -24.82 -21.96 -12.52
N LEU A 498 -24.18 -21.36 -11.51
CA LEU A 498 -22.96 -20.58 -11.73
C LEU A 498 -21.81 -21.43 -12.27
N GLY A 499 -21.72 -22.69 -11.82
CA GLY A 499 -20.75 -23.65 -12.32
C GLY A 499 -20.94 -23.97 -13.80
N ILE A 500 -22.16 -24.29 -14.21
CA ILE A 500 -22.50 -24.60 -15.60
C ILE A 500 -22.25 -23.39 -16.50
N VAL A 501 -22.68 -22.19 -16.09
CA VAL A 501 -22.39 -20.95 -16.83
C VAL A 501 -20.88 -20.70 -16.92
N CYS A 502 -20.12 -21.02 -15.88
CA CYS A 502 -18.66 -20.90 -15.88
C CYS A 502 -17.99 -21.92 -16.82
N LEU A 503 -18.51 -23.14 -16.91
CA LEU A 503 -17.98 -24.17 -17.80
C LEU A 503 -18.29 -23.85 -19.27
N ASP A 504 -19.48 -23.32 -19.57
CA ASP A 504 -19.89 -22.95 -20.93
C ASP A 504 -19.26 -21.62 -21.40
N GLY A 505 -19.40 -20.55 -20.61
CA GLY A 505 -19.03 -19.18 -21.00
C GLY A 505 -17.81 -18.58 -20.28
N GLY A 506 -17.17 -19.35 -19.39
CA GLY A 506 -16.04 -18.88 -18.59
C GLY A 506 -16.43 -18.08 -17.34
N VAL A 507 -15.42 -17.74 -16.53
CA VAL A 507 -15.62 -17.07 -15.21
C VAL A 507 -16.36 -15.74 -15.37
N GLN A 508 -16.03 -14.95 -16.39
CA GLN A 508 -16.64 -13.63 -16.60
C GLN A 508 -18.13 -13.73 -16.89
N ALA A 509 -18.57 -14.69 -17.71
CA ALA A 509 -19.99 -14.91 -17.97
C ALA A 509 -20.75 -15.26 -16.69
N ALA A 510 -20.17 -16.14 -15.86
CA ALA A 510 -20.80 -16.53 -14.60
C ALA A 510 -20.83 -15.39 -13.57
N VAL A 511 -19.81 -14.53 -13.53
CA VAL A 511 -19.81 -13.31 -12.71
C VAL A 511 -20.88 -12.33 -13.18
N LEU A 512 -21.04 -12.11 -14.49
CA LEU A 512 -22.11 -11.27 -15.03
C LEU A 512 -23.49 -11.82 -14.67
N CYS A 513 -23.67 -13.13 -14.80
CA CYS A 513 -24.90 -13.81 -14.40
C CYS A 513 -25.22 -13.56 -12.91
N TYR A 514 -24.24 -13.74 -12.03
CA TYR A 514 -24.36 -13.41 -10.60
C TYR A 514 -24.79 -11.97 -10.37
N ILE A 515 -24.11 -11.01 -11.01
CA ILE A 515 -24.36 -9.57 -10.81
C ILE A 515 -25.79 -9.21 -11.23
N VAL A 516 -26.25 -9.69 -12.38
CA VAL A 516 -27.60 -9.40 -12.87
C VAL A 516 -28.66 -9.92 -11.91
N LEU A 517 -28.50 -11.16 -11.42
CA LEU A 517 -29.47 -11.78 -10.52
C LEU A 517 -29.48 -11.17 -9.10
N THR A 518 -28.35 -10.65 -8.63
CA THR A 518 -28.20 -10.19 -7.23
C THR A 518 -28.22 -8.68 -7.05
N LYS A 519 -28.27 -7.91 -8.14
CA LYS A 519 -28.18 -6.44 -8.13
C LYS A 519 -29.07 -5.79 -7.07
N ASP A 520 -30.37 -6.04 -7.12
CA ASP A 520 -31.35 -5.39 -6.25
C ASP A 520 -31.16 -5.77 -4.77
N ALA A 521 -30.78 -7.02 -4.50
CA ALA A 521 -30.55 -7.50 -3.14
C ALA A 521 -29.31 -6.82 -2.53
N ILE A 522 -28.23 -6.69 -3.31
CA ILE A 522 -26.99 -6.05 -2.85
C ILE A 522 -27.20 -4.54 -2.67
N GLU A 523 -27.92 -3.87 -3.58
CA GLU A 523 -28.25 -2.44 -3.44
C GLU A 523 -29.06 -2.17 -2.16
N LYS A 524 -30.03 -3.03 -1.83
CA LYS A 524 -30.78 -2.94 -0.57
C LYS A 524 -29.88 -3.11 0.66
N LEU A 525 -28.97 -4.08 0.64
CA LEU A 525 -28.05 -4.34 1.76
C LEU A 525 -27.05 -3.20 1.97
N LEU A 526 -26.59 -2.56 0.89
CA LEU A 526 -25.70 -1.39 0.98
C LEU A 526 -26.38 -0.21 1.66
N LEU A 527 -27.70 -0.04 1.49
CA LEU A 527 -28.49 1.01 2.16
C LEU A 527 -28.76 0.73 3.64
N GLN A 528 -28.68 -0.54 4.06
CA GLN A 528 -28.96 -0.99 5.43
C GLN A 528 -27.69 -1.15 6.26
N MET A 529 -26.52 -0.75 5.73
CA MET A 529 -25.27 -0.90 6.42
C MET A 529 -25.29 -0.14 7.76
N PRO A 530 -24.88 -0.79 8.87
CA PRO A 530 -24.79 -0.10 10.14
C PRO A 530 -23.77 1.02 10.06
N ASP A 531 -24.14 2.22 10.51
CA ASP A 531 -23.19 3.30 10.74
C ASP A 531 -22.18 2.84 11.79
N ASP A 532 -20.88 3.07 11.55
CA ASP A 532 -19.79 2.74 12.48
C ASP A 532 -19.80 3.60 13.78
N GLY A 533 -20.96 4.13 14.17
CA GLY A 533 -21.15 5.12 15.22
C GLY A 533 -20.95 4.64 16.66
N ASP A 534 -20.94 3.34 16.95
CA ASP A 534 -20.98 2.85 18.34
C ASP A 534 -19.94 1.77 18.73
N ALA A 535 -18.96 1.49 17.87
CA ALA A 535 -17.84 0.62 18.27
C ALA A 535 -16.75 1.44 19.01
N THR A 536 -17.10 2.03 20.16
CA THR A 536 -16.08 2.37 21.16
C THR A 536 -15.43 1.09 21.64
N VAL A 537 -14.13 0.97 21.35
CA VAL A 537 -13.11 0.14 22.01
C VAL A 537 -13.66 -0.70 23.18
N GLN A 538 -13.83 -2.00 22.94
CA GLN A 538 -13.70 -3.02 23.98
C GLN A 538 -12.44 -3.82 23.72
#